data_AF-K2ATL2-F1
#
_entry.id   AF-K2ATL2-F1
#
_cell.length_a   1.000
_cell.length_b   1.000
_cell.length_c   1.000
_cell.angle_alpha   90.00
_cell.angle_beta   90.00
_cell.angle_gamma   90.00
#
_symmetry.space_group_name_H-M   'P 1'
#
loop_
_entity.id
_entity.type
_entity.pdbx_description
1 polymer ?
#
loop_
_entity_poly.entity_id
_entity_poly.type
_entity_poly.pdbx_seq_one_letter_code
_entity_poly.pdbx_strand_id
1 'polypeptide(L)'
;MSIWTVLMIAAIIILVVIPSFKDRVMPVKKLLITPAIFMYLFYQTIDESFNISLIHHPMIIGGLITGIAIGILIRSKTVIKSDKHKQLIWLPGSYLSLFIFMLIFSIHYVIGYLQAVYPNYLTQTSFGVQVLLFFISSASSMIIGANGLLYAKYLMCESSDFSIN
;
A
#
# COMPACT_ATOMS: atom_id res chain seq x y z
N MET A 1 -9.10 -9.59 -14.76
CA MET A 1 -9.29 -8.39 -13.90
C MET A 1 -10.76 -7.96 -13.98
N SER A 2 -11.50 -8.02 -12.87
CA SER A 2 -12.92 -7.65 -12.88
C SER A 2 -13.07 -6.13 -13.01
N ILE A 3 -14.18 -5.67 -13.59
CA ILE A 3 -14.44 -4.23 -13.79
C ILE A 3 -14.48 -3.48 -12.45
N TRP A 4 -14.85 -4.19 -11.38
CA TRP A 4 -14.86 -3.71 -10.01
C TRP A 4 -13.47 -3.38 -9.49
N THR A 5 -12.46 -4.21 -9.77
CA THR A 5 -11.07 -3.94 -9.34
C THR A 5 -10.53 -2.68 -10.01
N VAL A 6 -10.84 -2.48 -11.29
CA VAL A 6 -10.43 -1.29 -12.05
C VAL A 6 -11.09 -0.03 -11.48
N LEU A 7 -12.40 -0.08 -11.20
CA LEU A 7 -13.13 1.02 -10.56
C LEU A 7 -12.59 1.34 -9.16
N MET A 8 -12.26 0.32 -8.37
CA MET A 8 -11.67 0.49 -7.04
C MET A 8 -10.31 1.18 -7.11
N ILE A 9 -9.43 0.75 -8.03
CA ILE A 9 -8.13 1.39 -8.24
C ILE A 9 -8.29 2.84 -8.69
N ALA A 10 -9.19 3.08 -9.66
CA ALA A 10 -9.48 4.43 -10.14
C ALA A 10 -9.99 5.34 -9.00
N ALA A 11 -10.87 4.82 -8.14
CA ALA A 11 -11.33 5.53 -6.96
C ALA A 11 -10.16 5.86 -6.00
N ILE A 12 -9.21 4.94 -5.77
CA ILE A 12 -8.04 5.24 -4.94
C ILE A 12 -7.15 6.30 -5.57
N ILE A 13 -6.94 6.28 -6.89
CA ILE A 13 -6.17 7.32 -7.59
C ILE A 13 -6.82 8.69 -7.37
N ILE A 14 -8.11 8.79 -7.62
CA ILE A 14 -8.83 10.07 -7.54
C ILE A 14 -8.92 10.56 -6.09
N LEU A 15 -9.22 9.68 -5.14
CA LEU A 15 -9.50 10.04 -3.74
C LEU A 15 -8.26 10.12 -2.85
N VAL A 16 -7.19 9.39 -3.18
CA VAL A 16 -6.00 9.27 -2.31
C VAL A 16 -4.77 9.85 -2.99
N VAL A 17 -4.55 9.57 -4.27
CA VAL A 17 -3.33 9.96 -4.98
C VAL A 17 -3.35 11.44 -5.36
N ILE A 18 -4.41 11.93 -6.03
CA ILE A 18 -4.52 13.35 -6.42
C ILE A 18 -4.45 14.28 -5.19
N PRO A 19 -5.12 13.99 -4.06
CA PRO A 19 -5.03 14.85 -2.89
C PRO A 19 -3.68 14.73 -2.15
N SER A 20 -2.81 13.78 -2.49
CA SER A 20 -1.49 13.62 -1.83
C SER A 20 -0.44 14.62 -2.34
N PHE A 21 -0.73 15.38 -3.40
CA PHE A 21 0.15 16.42 -3.93
C PHE A 21 0.15 17.72 -3.12
N LYS A 22 -0.89 17.94 -2.30
CA LYS A 22 -1.02 19.14 -1.47
C LYS A 22 -0.83 18.77 -0.01
N ASP A 23 -0.29 19.70 0.76
CA ASP A 23 -0.27 19.61 2.21
C ASP A 23 -1.70 19.42 2.70
N ARG A 24 -1.90 18.38 3.50
CA ARG A 24 -3.24 18.01 3.95
C ARG A 24 -3.26 17.69 5.42
N VAL A 25 -4.28 18.24 6.06
CA VAL A 25 -4.69 17.89 7.41
C VAL A 25 -5.70 16.75 7.26
N MET A 26 -5.36 15.58 7.78
CA MET A 26 -6.23 14.42 7.68
C MET A 26 -6.47 13.75 9.04
N PRO A 27 -7.70 13.27 9.28
CA PRO A 27 -8.01 12.56 10.50
C PRO A 27 -7.23 11.24 10.55
N VAL A 28 -6.70 10.92 11.72
CA VAL A 28 -5.90 9.70 11.98
C VAL A 28 -6.63 8.43 11.51
N LYS A 29 -7.98 8.42 11.59
CA LYS A 29 -8.82 7.31 11.14
C LYS A 29 -8.61 6.97 9.66
N LYS A 30 -8.42 7.97 8.78
CA LYS A 30 -8.19 7.75 7.34
C LYS A 30 -6.83 7.10 7.05
N LEU A 31 -5.88 7.21 7.97
CA LEU A 31 -4.57 6.57 7.88
C LEU A 31 -4.67 5.04 7.95
N LEU A 32 -5.68 4.51 8.63
CA LEU A 32 -5.93 3.07 8.77
C LEU A 32 -6.79 2.48 7.64
N ILE A 33 -7.61 3.31 6.98
CA ILE A 33 -8.46 2.87 5.87
C ILE A 33 -7.62 2.41 4.68
N THR A 34 -6.58 3.17 4.33
CA THR A 34 -5.71 2.88 3.18
C THR A 34 -5.04 1.51 3.28
N PRO A 35 -4.26 1.19 4.34
CA PRO A 35 -3.64 -0.13 4.47
C PRO A 35 -4.67 -1.27 4.53
N ALA A 36 -5.84 -1.06 5.14
CA ALA A 36 -6.90 -2.08 5.16
C ALA A 36 -7.41 -2.42 3.75
N ILE A 37 -7.61 -1.41 2.90
CA ILE A 37 -8.02 -1.60 1.49
C ILE A 37 -6.96 -2.39 0.72
N PHE A 38 -5.68 -2.05 0.88
CA PHE A 38 -4.60 -2.76 0.19
C PHE A 38 -4.42 -4.19 0.69
N MET A 39 -4.65 -4.44 1.98
CA MET A 39 -4.63 -5.78 2.54
C MET A 39 -5.75 -6.65 1.95
N TYR A 40 -6.95 -6.07 1.78
CA TYR A 40 -8.06 -6.73 1.11
C TYR A 40 -7.75 -7.04 -0.37
N LEU A 41 -7.25 -6.04 -1.12
CA LEU A 41 -6.84 -6.23 -2.52
C LEU A 41 -5.75 -7.29 -2.68
N PHE A 42 -4.78 -7.30 -1.76
CA PHE A 42 -3.72 -8.30 -1.73
C PHE A 42 -4.27 -9.71 -1.52
N TYR A 43 -5.13 -9.88 -0.52
CA TYR A 43 -5.78 -11.16 -0.23
C TYR A 43 -6.61 -11.65 -1.42
N GLN A 44 -7.44 -10.77 -1.98
CA GLN A 44 -8.25 -11.07 -3.16
C GLN A 44 -7.39 -11.47 -4.37
N THR A 45 -6.31 -10.74 -4.64
CA THR A 45 -5.42 -11.03 -5.76
C THR A 45 -4.74 -12.38 -5.61
N ILE A 46 -4.29 -12.71 -4.39
CA ILE A 46 -3.69 -14.01 -4.13
C ILE A 46 -4.72 -15.13 -4.33
N ASP A 47 -5.90 -15.00 -3.75
CA ASP A 47 -6.94 -16.04 -3.79
C ASP A 47 -7.48 -16.28 -5.20
N GLU A 48 -7.74 -15.21 -5.97
CA GLU A 48 -8.30 -15.32 -7.33
C GLU A 48 -7.26 -15.67 -8.39
N SER A 49 -5.98 -15.28 -8.20
CA SER A 49 -4.97 -15.37 -9.26
C SER A 49 -3.93 -16.46 -9.05
N PHE A 50 -3.71 -16.91 -7.80
CA PHE A 50 -2.65 -17.86 -7.47
C PHE A 50 -3.21 -19.09 -6.74
N ASN A 51 -2.83 -20.28 -7.20
CA ASN A 51 -3.12 -21.50 -6.45
C ASN A 51 -2.06 -21.69 -5.36
N ILE A 52 -2.33 -21.20 -4.15
CA ILE A 52 -1.34 -21.17 -3.06
C ILE A 52 -0.97 -22.59 -2.59
N SER A 53 0.15 -23.10 -3.09
CA SER A 53 0.86 -24.24 -2.50
C SER A 53 1.76 -23.83 -1.32
N LEU A 54 2.14 -24.79 -0.46
CA LEU A 54 3.05 -24.58 0.68
C LEU A 54 4.37 -23.90 0.28
N ILE A 55 4.85 -24.18 -0.93
CA ILE A 55 6.11 -23.65 -1.49
C ILE A 55 6.10 -22.11 -1.62
N HIS A 56 4.93 -21.47 -1.73
CA HIS A 56 4.82 -20.03 -1.95
C HIS A 56 4.91 -19.18 -0.66
N HIS A 57 4.66 -19.79 0.50
CA HIS A 57 4.65 -19.11 1.79
C HIS A 57 5.94 -18.36 2.13
N PRO A 58 7.16 -18.91 1.94
CA PRO A 58 8.39 -18.18 2.24
C PRO A 58 8.55 -16.90 1.41
N MET A 59 8.14 -16.90 0.14
CA MET A 59 8.24 -15.71 -0.71
C MET A 59 7.21 -14.65 -0.34
N ILE A 60 6.01 -15.05 0.05
CA ILE A 60 5.00 -14.13 0.59
C ILE A 60 5.53 -13.49 1.88
N ILE A 61 6.02 -14.29 2.82
CA ILE A 61 6.56 -13.79 4.10
C ILE A 61 7.77 -12.88 3.86
N GLY A 62 8.70 -13.27 2.99
CA GLY A 62 9.86 -12.46 2.61
C GLY A 62 9.46 -11.14 1.95
N GLY A 63 8.47 -11.18 1.06
CA GLY A 63 7.89 -9.99 0.45
C GLY A 63 7.26 -9.06 1.49
N LEU A 64 6.44 -9.61 2.40
CA LEU A 64 5.81 -8.83 3.45
C LEU A 64 6.83 -8.11 4.34
N ILE A 65 7.86 -8.82 4.82
CA ILE A 65 8.90 -8.25 5.68
C ILE A 65 9.68 -7.16 4.93
N THR A 66 10.12 -7.43 3.70
CA THR A 66 10.90 -6.47 2.91
C THR A 66 10.09 -5.22 2.59
N GLY A 67 8.82 -5.37 2.22
CA GLY A 67 7.96 -4.22 1.95
C GLY A 67 7.70 -3.38 3.19
N ILE A 68 7.44 -3.98 4.35
CA ILE A 68 7.28 -3.24 5.62
C ILE A 68 8.55 -2.43 5.92
N ALA A 69 9.72 -3.06 5.83
CA ALA A 69 11.00 -2.40 6.07
C ALA A 69 11.22 -1.21 5.13
N ILE A 70 10.95 -1.39 3.83
CA ILE A 70 11.06 -0.32 2.83
C ILE A 70 10.05 0.80 3.12
N GLY A 71 8.80 0.48 3.45
CA GLY A 71 7.76 1.44 3.79
C GLY A 71 8.13 2.31 5.01
N ILE A 72 8.74 1.69 6.03
CA ILE A 72 9.27 2.39 7.20
C ILE A 72 10.43 3.31 6.81
N LEU A 73 11.41 2.80 6.05
CA LEU A 73 12.56 3.60 5.60
C LEU A 73 12.15 4.82 4.81
N ILE A 74 11.17 4.66 3.92
CA ILE A 74 10.57 5.71 3.10
C ILE A 74 9.97 6.85 3.95
N ARG A 75 9.22 6.53 5.01
CA ARG A 75 8.54 7.52 5.87
C ARG A 75 9.38 7.93 7.10
N SER A 76 10.55 7.33 7.28
CA SER A 76 11.45 7.62 8.42
C SER A 76 11.85 9.09 8.48
N LYS A 77 12.12 9.72 7.33
CA LYS A 77 12.51 11.12 7.23
C LYS A 77 11.34 12.11 7.14
N THR A 78 10.09 11.63 7.10
CA THR A 78 8.93 12.52 7.06
C THR A 78 8.73 13.18 8.42
N VAL A 79 8.81 14.51 8.47
CA VAL A 79 8.44 15.32 9.63
C VAL A 79 6.92 15.47 9.66
N ILE A 80 6.32 15.15 10.80
CA ILE A 80 4.87 15.18 11.01
C ILE A 80 4.58 16.21 12.09
N LYS A 81 3.50 16.97 11.92
CA LYS A 81 2.91 17.80 12.97
C LYS A 81 1.54 17.20 13.32
N SER A 82 1.22 17.09 14.61
CA SER A 82 -0.03 16.45 15.07
C SER A 82 -0.79 17.32 16.07
N ASP A 83 -2.09 17.44 15.82
CA ASP A 83 -3.07 18.00 16.76
C ASP A 83 -3.80 16.82 17.44
N LYS A 84 -3.40 16.53 18.68
CA LYS A 84 -4.02 15.45 19.47
C LYS A 84 -5.43 15.83 19.94
N HIS A 85 -5.75 17.11 20.09
CA HIS A 85 -7.08 17.55 20.52
C HIS A 85 -8.14 17.32 19.43
N LYS A 86 -7.77 17.54 18.16
CA LYS A 86 -8.69 17.34 17.01
C LYS A 86 -8.52 15.98 16.31
N GLN A 87 -7.60 15.13 16.75
CA GLN A 87 -7.22 13.87 16.08
C GLN A 87 -6.79 14.08 14.61
N LEU A 88 -6.04 15.15 14.36
CA LEU A 88 -5.61 15.55 13.03
C LEU A 88 -4.09 15.43 12.88
N ILE A 89 -3.67 14.92 11.73
CA ILE A 89 -2.26 14.84 11.35
C ILE A 89 -2.05 15.73 10.13
N TRP A 90 -1.09 16.64 10.22
CA TRP A 90 -0.59 17.34 9.04
C TRP A 90 0.50 16.49 8.40
N LEU A 91 0.26 16.15 7.14
CA LEU A 91 1.23 15.45 6.33
C LEU A 91 1.69 16.38 5.21
N PRO A 92 3.01 16.56 5.03
CA PRO A 92 3.51 17.27 3.87
C PRO A 92 3.14 16.49 2.61
N GLY A 93 2.72 17.23 1.58
CA GLY A 93 2.49 16.67 0.24
C GLY A 93 3.73 15.93 -0.22
N SER A 94 3.56 14.71 -0.75
CA SER A 94 4.69 13.89 -1.19
C SER A 94 4.34 13.06 -2.41
N TYR A 95 5.17 13.18 -3.44
CA TYR A 95 5.14 12.36 -4.66
C TYR A 95 5.34 10.88 -4.39
N LEU A 96 5.87 10.54 -3.22
CA LEU A 96 6.25 9.18 -2.89
C LEU A 96 5.03 8.26 -2.79
N SER A 97 3.92 8.74 -2.24
CA SER A 97 2.66 7.97 -2.22
C SER A 97 2.16 7.63 -3.62
N LEU A 98 2.34 8.53 -4.59
CA LEU A 98 2.01 8.26 -5.99
C LEU A 98 2.94 7.19 -6.58
N PHE A 99 4.24 7.27 -6.30
CA PHE A 99 5.21 6.30 -6.79
C PHE A 99 4.92 4.87 -6.29
N ILE A 100 4.63 4.72 -4.99
CA ILE A 100 4.22 3.42 -4.42
C ILE A 100 2.95 2.91 -5.09
N PHE A 101 1.97 3.80 -5.30
CA PHE A 101 0.72 3.43 -5.93
C PHE A 101 0.92 2.97 -7.38
N MET A 102 1.72 3.70 -8.17
CA MET A 102 2.10 3.33 -9.53
C MET A 102 2.81 1.97 -9.59
N LEU A 103 3.66 1.69 -8.61
CA LEU A 103 4.37 0.41 -8.51
C LEU A 103 3.40 -0.74 -8.23
N ILE A 104 2.48 -0.60 -7.26
CA ILE A 104 1.46 -1.60 -6.97
C ILE A 104 0.54 -1.82 -8.17
N PHE A 105 0.12 -0.74 -8.83
CA PHE A 105 -0.73 -0.79 -10.01
C PHE A 105 -0.03 -1.53 -11.16
N SER A 106 1.24 -1.20 -11.44
CA SER A 106 2.02 -1.87 -12.47
C SER A 106 2.11 -3.38 -12.24
N ILE A 107 2.31 -3.81 -11.00
CA ILE A 107 2.37 -5.23 -10.65
C ILE A 107 1.00 -5.91 -10.86
N HIS A 108 -0.10 -5.30 -10.39
CA HIS A 108 -1.44 -5.84 -10.61
C HIS A 108 -1.80 -5.89 -12.10
N TYR A 109 -1.36 -4.91 -12.89
CA TYR A 109 -1.57 -4.89 -14.33
C TYR A 109 -0.86 -6.07 -15.00
N VAL A 110 0.39 -6.34 -14.63
CA VAL A 110 1.14 -7.51 -15.14
C VAL A 110 0.46 -8.81 -14.74
N ILE A 111 0.00 -8.94 -13.48
CA ILE A 111 -0.79 -10.11 -13.02
C ILE A 111 -2.04 -10.27 -13.88
N GLY A 112 -2.84 -9.22 -14.03
CA GLY A 112 -4.09 -9.24 -14.78
C GLY A 112 -3.88 -9.55 -16.27
N TYR A 113 -2.81 -9.03 -16.86
CA TYR A 113 -2.41 -9.35 -18.23
C TYR A 113 -2.01 -10.83 -18.38
N LEU A 114 -1.16 -11.34 -17.48
CA LEU A 114 -0.75 -12.74 -17.49
C LEU A 114 -1.95 -13.68 -17.28
N GLN A 115 -2.88 -13.33 -16.40
CA GLN A 115 -4.09 -14.11 -16.17
C GLN A 115 -4.99 -14.15 -17.43
N ALA A 116 -5.06 -13.05 -18.19
CA ALA A 116 -5.88 -12.96 -19.40
C ALA A 116 -5.26 -13.68 -20.61
N VAL A 117 -3.93 -13.59 -20.78
CA VAL A 117 -3.23 -14.17 -21.93
C VAL A 117 -2.82 -15.62 -21.67
N TYR A 118 -2.38 -15.93 -20.46
CA TYR A 118 -1.89 -17.24 -20.04
C TYR A 118 -2.54 -17.69 -18.72
N PRO A 119 -3.80 -18.13 -18.74
CA PRO A 119 -4.57 -18.41 -17.53
C PRO A 119 -3.93 -19.48 -16.63
N ASN A 120 -3.17 -20.41 -17.20
CA ASN A 120 -2.48 -21.47 -16.47
C ASN A 120 -1.05 -21.11 -16.04
N TYR A 121 -0.55 -19.90 -16.34
CA TYR A 121 0.81 -19.52 -15.98
C TYR A 121 0.94 -19.25 -14.48
N LEU A 122 -0.05 -18.55 -13.90
CA LEU A 122 -0.05 -18.16 -12.48
C LEU A 122 -0.36 -19.30 -11.52
N THR A 123 -0.86 -20.43 -12.03
CA THR A 123 -1.13 -21.65 -11.26
C THR A 123 0.07 -22.60 -11.21
N GLN A 124 1.10 -22.35 -12.01
CA GLN A 124 2.33 -23.16 -12.03
C GLN A 124 3.33 -22.68 -10.99
N THR A 125 4.01 -23.63 -10.36
CA THR A 125 5.12 -23.36 -9.43
C THR A 125 6.40 -23.01 -10.19
N SER A 126 6.39 -21.91 -10.93
CA SER A 126 7.54 -21.41 -11.68
C SER A 126 8.30 -20.33 -10.90
N PHE A 127 9.58 -20.15 -11.23
CA PHE A 127 10.39 -19.07 -10.64
C PHE A 127 9.78 -17.68 -10.91
N GLY A 128 9.22 -17.47 -12.10
CA GLY A 128 8.55 -16.22 -12.46
C GLY A 128 7.36 -15.91 -11.55
N VAL A 129 6.53 -16.91 -11.23
CA VAL A 129 5.40 -16.78 -10.31
C VAL A 129 5.87 -16.45 -8.89
N GLN A 130 6.93 -17.08 -8.41
CA GLN A 130 7.49 -16.77 -7.08
C GLN A 130 8.02 -15.33 -6.98
N VAL A 131 8.71 -14.86 -8.02
CA VAL A 131 9.17 -13.46 -8.09
C VAL A 131 7.99 -12.50 -8.10
N LEU A 132 6.94 -12.80 -8.87
CA LEU A 132 5.74 -11.98 -8.95
C LEU A 132 5.03 -11.89 -7.58
N LEU A 133 4.89 -13.02 -6.89
CA LEU A 133 4.34 -13.12 -5.53
C LEU A 133 5.15 -12.31 -4.52
N PHE A 134 6.48 -12.34 -4.63
CA PHE A 134 7.36 -11.52 -3.79
C PHE A 134 7.11 -10.02 -4.02
N PHE A 135 7.07 -9.58 -5.29
CA PHE A 135 6.85 -8.18 -5.63
C PHE A 135 5.47 -7.67 -5.19
N ILE A 136 4.39 -8.42 -5.43
CA ILE A 136 3.05 -8.00 -5.02
C ILE A 136 2.92 -7.94 -3.49
N SER A 137 3.52 -8.90 -2.78
CA SER A 137 3.53 -8.92 -1.30
C SER A 137 4.32 -7.75 -0.74
N SER A 138 5.49 -7.47 -1.30
CA SER A 138 6.35 -6.35 -0.91
C SER A 138 5.68 -5.00 -1.18
N ALA A 139 5.12 -4.81 -2.37
CA ALA A 139 4.47 -3.57 -2.74
C ALA A 139 3.25 -3.27 -1.85
N SER A 140 2.44 -4.31 -1.55
CA SER A 140 1.27 -4.17 -0.68
C SER A 140 1.66 -3.86 0.77
N SER A 141 2.69 -4.53 1.30
CA SER A 141 3.12 -4.34 2.68
C SER A 141 3.92 -3.04 2.91
N MET A 142 4.48 -2.43 1.87
CA MET A 142 5.06 -1.07 1.93
C MET A 142 4.06 -0.04 2.43
N ILE A 143 2.80 -0.11 1.99
CA ILE A 143 1.76 0.81 2.44
C ILE A 143 1.46 0.60 3.92
N ILE A 144 1.45 -0.65 4.37
CA ILE A 144 1.24 -1.00 5.78
C ILE A 144 2.38 -0.43 6.63
N GLY A 145 3.64 -0.68 6.24
CA GLY A 145 4.81 -0.15 6.96
C GLY A 145 4.87 1.38 6.99
N ALA A 146 4.58 2.02 5.86
CA ALA A 146 4.56 3.47 5.75
C ALA A 146 3.48 4.10 6.65
N ASN A 147 2.24 3.63 6.58
CA ASN A 147 1.14 4.18 7.40
C ASN A 147 1.30 3.81 8.89
N GLY A 148 1.81 2.61 9.19
CA GLY A 148 2.11 2.17 10.56
C GLY A 148 3.14 3.07 11.24
N LEU A 149 4.21 3.46 10.52
CA LEU A 149 5.21 4.39 11.06
C LEU A 149 4.62 5.79 11.30
N LEU A 150 3.78 6.29 10.40
CA LEU A 150 3.10 7.58 10.58
C LEU A 150 2.19 7.55 11.82
N TYR A 151 1.49 6.44 12.05
CA TYR A 151 0.68 6.23 13.24
C TYR A 151 1.52 6.17 14.53
N ALA A 152 2.65 5.45 14.51
CA ALA A 152 3.58 5.40 15.64
C ALA A 152 4.15 6.79 15.97
N LYS A 153 4.53 7.56 14.95
CA LYS A 153 4.98 8.95 15.11
C LYS A 153 3.88 9.85 15.67
N TYR A 154 2.63 9.68 15.25
CA TYR A 154 1.49 10.40 15.83
C TYR A 154 1.33 10.15 17.34
N LEU A 155 1.53 8.90 17.80
CA LEU A 155 1.49 8.59 19.23
C LEU A 155 2.64 9.27 19.99
N MET A 156 3.85 9.26 19.42
CA MET A 156 5.07 9.80 20.03
C MET A 156 5.19 11.34 19.99
N CYS A 157 4.51 12.02 19.08
CA CYS A 157 4.65 13.48 18.92
C CYS A 157 3.91 14.24 20.03
N GLU A 158 4.52 15.29 20.58
CA GLU A 158 3.86 16.20 21.52
C GLU A 158 2.83 17.05 20.77
N SER A 159 1.68 17.33 21.39
CA SER A 159 0.60 18.08 20.74
C SER A 159 1.07 19.50 20.42
N SER A 160 1.05 19.86 19.13
CA SER A 160 1.29 21.23 18.69
C SER A 160 -0.02 21.79 18.13
N ASP A 161 -0.48 22.90 18.70
CA ASP A 161 -1.68 23.58 18.21
C ASP A 161 -1.44 24.11 16.80
N PHE A 162 -2.31 23.71 15.86
CA PHE A 162 -2.38 24.34 14.56
C PHE A 162 -3.22 25.61 14.68
N SER A 163 -2.57 26.75 14.90
CA SER A 163 -3.19 28.04 14.61
C SER A 163 -3.31 28.18 13.09
N ILE A 164 -4.52 27.93 12.59
CA ILE A 164 -4.90 28.28 11.24
C ILE A 164 -5.01 29.81 11.23
N ASN A 165 -3.97 30.49 10.74
CA ASN A 165 -4.09 31.87 10.26
C ASN A 165 -4.62 31.86 8.83
#